data_AF-A0A061QPF3-F1
#
_entry.id   AF-A0A061QPF3-F1
#
_cell.length_a   1.000
_cell.length_b   1.000
_cell.length_c   1.000
_cell.angle_alpha   90.00
_cell.angle_beta   90.00
_cell.angle_gamma   90.00
#
_symmetry.space_group_name_H-M   'P 1'
#
loop_
_entity.id
_entity.type
_entity.pdbx_description
1 polymer ?
#
loop_
_entity_poly.entity_id
_entity_poly.type
_entity_poly.pdbx_seq_one_letter_code
_entity_poly.pdbx_strand_id
1 'polypeptide(L)'
;MEFPAFAKVFLGALKPLIQLYFTIPLAGFLLFLGVYFGIVNNQRSFTRYVRFNALQAIILDICLSLPTIIEYVFKPPTAGIAFQMYASAYSAIWIVVLASVAYCMAMCFMGNTPRLPFLSEASDHQLP
;
A
#
# COMPACT_ATOMS: atom_id res chain seq x y z
N MET A 1 -4.63 -24.15 -11.19
CA MET A 1 -5.08 -23.59 -9.91
C MET A 1 -6.37 -22.84 -10.18
N GLU A 2 -7.52 -23.38 -9.78
CA GLU A 2 -8.81 -22.72 -9.99
C GLU A 2 -8.91 -21.53 -9.04
N PHE A 3 -8.81 -20.31 -9.57
CA PHE A 3 -9.08 -19.11 -8.79
C PHE A 3 -10.59 -19.06 -8.47
N PRO A 4 -10.98 -18.91 -7.19
CA PRO A 4 -12.39 -18.80 -6.82
C PRO A 4 -13.05 -17.64 -7.57
N ALA A 5 -14.32 -17.78 -7.95
CA ALA A 5 -15.03 -16.82 -8.81
C ALA A 5 -14.95 -15.36 -8.29
N PHE A 6 -14.93 -15.19 -6.97
CA PHE A 6 -14.71 -13.90 -6.32
C PHE A 6 -13.35 -13.27 -6.67
N ALA A 7 -12.27 -14.07 -6.65
CA ALA A 7 -10.94 -13.60 -7.02
C ALA A 7 -10.88 -13.17 -8.50
N LYS A 8 -11.61 -13.84 -9.40
CA LYS A 8 -11.65 -13.46 -10.82
C LYS A 8 -12.34 -12.11 -11.06
N VAL A 9 -13.42 -11.81 -10.34
CA VAL A 9 -14.11 -10.51 -10.45
C VAL A 9 -13.24 -9.38 -9.90
N PHE A 10 -12.63 -9.59 -8.73
CA PHE A 10 -11.73 -8.61 -8.12
C PHE A 10 -10.48 -8.38 -8.98
N LEU A 11 -9.84 -9.45 -9.44
CA LEU A 11 -8.69 -9.38 -10.34
C LEU A 11 -9.06 -8.75 -11.69
N GLY A 12 -10.27 -8.97 -12.20
CA GLY A 12 -10.75 -8.39 -13.45
C GLY A 12 -10.90 -6.86 -13.37
N ALA A 13 -11.51 -6.36 -12.29
CA ALA A 13 -11.65 -4.92 -12.06
C ALA A 13 -10.31 -4.22 -11.78
N LEU A 14 -9.38 -4.92 -11.12
CA LEU A 14 -8.06 -4.38 -10.80
C LEU A 14 -7.06 -4.52 -11.95
N LYS A 15 -7.34 -5.38 -12.94
CA LYS A 15 -6.46 -5.68 -14.09
C LYS A 15 -5.95 -4.44 -14.83
N PRO A 16 -6.79 -3.46 -15.24
CA PRO A 16 -6.30 -2.28 -15.95
C PRO A 16 -5.37 -1.42 -15.09
N LEU A 17 -5.66 -1.30 -13.79
CA LEU A 17 -4.82 -0.59 -12.82
C LEU A 17 -3.46 -1.27 -12.64
N ILE A 18 -3.46 -2.60 -12.49
CA ILE A 18 -2.25 -3.40 -12.37
C ILE A 18 -1.37 -3.26 -13.62
N GLN A 19 -1.97 -3.32 -14.82
CA GLN A 19 -1.24 -3.17 -16.08
C GLN A 19 -0.62 -1.78 -16.20
N LEU A 20 -1.35 -0.72 -15.84
CA LEU A 20 -0.82 0.65 -15.84
C LEU A 20 0.35 0.80 -14.88
N TYR A 21 0.25 0.20 -13.68
CA TYR A 21 1.29 0.23 -12.66
C TYR A 21 2.59 -0.43 -13.14
N PHE A 22 2.53 -1.59 -13.78
CA PHE A 22 3.73 -2.28 -14.28
C PHE A 22 4.30 -1.70 -15.58
N THR A 23 3.55 -0.83 -16.28
CA THR A 23 4.02 -0.19 -17.52
C THR A 23 4.93 1.01 -17.23
N ILE A 24 4.73 1.67 -16.08
CA ILE A 24 5.45 2.89 -15.75
C ILE A 24 6.63 2.54 -14.81
N PRO A 25 7.88 2.79 -15.20
CA PRO A 25 9.00 2.65 -14.28
C PRO A 25 8.82 3.61 -13.10
N LEU A 26 9.01 3.13 -11.87
CA LEU A 26 8.76 3.90 -10.63
C LEU A 26 7.30 4.34 -10.42
N ALA A 27 6.32 3.61 -10.97
CA ALA A 27 4.89 3.92 -10.79
C ALA A 27 4.48 4.18 -9.34
N GLY A 28 4.99 3.40 -8.38
CA GLY A 28 4.74 3.61 -6.95
C GLY A 28 5.19 4.99 -6.46
N PHE A 29 6.39 5.42 -6.84
CA PHE A 29 6.91 6.75 -6.50
C PHE A 29 6.07 7.88 -7.13
N LEU A 30 5.63 7.72 -8.37
CA LEU A 30 4.76 8.70 -9.03
C LEU A 30 3.36 8.76 -8.39
N LEU A 31 2.82 7.62 -7.97
CA LEU A 31 1.58 7.53 -7.19
C LEU A 31 1.72 8.26 -5.85
N PHE A 32 2.81 8.03 -5.13
CA PHE A 32 3.16 8.75 -3.91
C PHE A 32 3.15 10.27 -4.14
N LEU A 33 3.86 10.76 -5.16
CA LEU A 33 3.92 12.19 -5.47
C LEU A 33 2.54 12.74 -5.84
N GLY A 34 1.78 12.01 -6.66
CA GLY A 34 0.44 12.40 -7.09
C GLY A 34 -0.53 12.54 -5.91
N VAL A 35 -0.53 11.58 -4.98
CA VAL A 35 -1.36 11.61 -3.77
C VAL A 35 -0.91 12.73 -2.82
N TYR A 36 0.40 12.91 -2.63
CA TYR A 36 0.93 13.93 -1.75
C TYR A 36 0.60 15.35 -2.24
N PHE A 37 0.93 15.66 -3.50
CA PHE A 37 0.64 16.99 -4.07
C PHE A 37 -0.85 17.21 -4.29
N GLY A 38 -1.59 16.19 -4.75
CA GLY A 38 -2.99 16.31 -5.10
C GLY A 38 -3.91 16.41 -3.88
N ILE A 39 -3.66 15.60 -2.85
CA ILE A 39 -4.57 15.46 -1.69
C ILE A 39 -3.98 16.11 -0.44
N VAL A 40 -2.77 15.72 -0.04
CA VAL A 40 -2.19 16.14 1.25
C VAL A 40 -1.92 17.66 1.27
N ASN A 41 -1.37 18.19 0.18
CA ASN A 41 -1.00 19.61 0.07
C ASN A 41 -2.22 20.51 -0.25
N ASN A 42 -3.30 19.95 -0.80
CA ASN A 42 -4.49 20.72 -1.17
C ASN A 42 -5.49 20.85 0.00
N GLN A 43 -5.10 21.64 1.00
CA GLN A 43 -5.87 21.83 2.24
C GLN A 43 -7.27 22.44 2.04
N ARG A 44 -7.47 23.16 0.91
CA ARG A 44 -8.71 23.89 0.61
C ARG A 44 -9.79 22.98 0.04
N SER A 45 -9.38 21.94 -0.68
CA SER A 45 -10.31 21.03 -1.36
C SER A 45 -10.61 19.78 -0.54
N PHE A 46 -9.73 19.39 0.39
CA PHE A 46 -9.84 18.15 1.15
C PHE A 46 -9.80 18.37 2.66
N THR A 47 -10.77 17.78 3.36
CA THR A 47 -10.88 17.81 4.82
C THR A 47 -9.70 17.10 5.49
N ARG A 48 -9.37 17.48 6.73
CA ARG A 48 -8.31 16.86 7.56
C ARG A 48 -8.39 15.32 7.59
N TYR A 49 -9.61 14.76 7.61
CA TYR A 49 -9.85 13.32 7.55
C TYR A 49 -9.29 12.65 6.29
N VAL A 50 -9.54 13.23 5.12
CA VAL A 50 -9.07 12.68 3.84
C VAL A 50 -7.55 12.76 3.78
N ARG A 51 -6.98 13.88 4.25
CA ARG A 51 -5.53 14.11 4.28
C ARG A 51 -4.81 13.14 5.22
N PHE A 52 -5.40 12.81 6.37
CA PHE A 52 -4.84 11.83 7.31
C PHE A 52 -4.84 10.41 6.75
N ASN A 53 -5.94 10.00 6.10
CA ASN A 53 -6.00 8.70 5.42
C ASN A 53 -5.03 8.63 4.23
N ALA A 54 -4.91 9.71 3.46
CA ALA A 54 -3.95 9.80 2.36
C ALA A 54 -2.50 9.71 2.85
N LEU A 55 -2.17 10.36 3.98
CA LEU A 55 -0.86 10.25 4.62
C LEU A 55 -0.58 8.81 5.07
N GLN A 56 -1.54 8.11 5.67
CA GLN A 56 -1.34 6.71 6.06
C GLN A 56 -1.11 5.79 4.86
N ALA A 57 -1.85 5.99 3.77
CA ALA A 57 -1.65 5.24 2.53
C ALA A 57 -0.25 5.50 1.95
N ILE A 58 0.20 6.76 1.97
CA ILE A 58 1.55 7.16 1.55
C ILE A 58 2.63 6.48 2.40
N ILE A 59 2.51 6.50 3.73
CA ILE A 59 3.54 5.90 4.58
C ILE A 59 3.56 4.38 4.41
N LEU A 60 2.39 3.76 4.23
CA LEU A 60 2.30 2.33 3.91
C LEU A 60 2.98 2.00 2.57
N ASP A 61 2.79 2.83 1.54
CA ASP A 61 3.47 2.69 0.24
C ASP A 61 5.01 2.80 0.40
N ILE A 62 5.48 3.76 1.19
CA ILE A 62 6.92 3.91 1.51
C ILE A 62 7.44 2.65 2.22
N CYS A 63 6.72 2.13 3.22
CA CYS A 63 7.12 0.89 3.91
C CYS A 63 7.22 -0.31 2.96
N LEU A 64 6.34 -0.41 1.95
CA LEU A 64 6.35 -1.49 0.97
C LEU A 64 7.40 -1.31 -0.14
N SER A 65 7.85 -0.08 -0.39
CA SER A 65 8.96 0.16 -1.31
C SER A 65 10.30 -0.36 -0.78
N LEU A 66 10.49 -0.42 0.54
CA LEU A 66 11.76 -0.84 1.17
C LEU A 66 12.17 -2.27 0.80
N PRO A 67 11.31 -3.30 0.93
CA PRO A 67 11.62 -4.65 0.43
C PRO A 67 12.01 -4.67 -1.04
N THR A 68 11.30 -3.89 -1.87
CA THR A 68 11.56 -3.81 -3.31
C THR A 68 12.95 -3.25 -3.60
N ILE A 69 13.37 -2.20 -2.88
CA ILE A 69 14.72 -1.63 -2.99
C ILE A 69 15.78 -2.64 -2.55
N ILE A 70 15.51 -3.39 -1.48
CA ILE A 70 16.41 -4.45 -1.01
C ILE A 70 16.57 -5.54 -2.08
N GLU A 71 15.50 -5.94 -2.76
CA GLU A 71 15.55 -6.92 -3.87
C GLU A 71 16.30 -6.40 -5.11
N TYR A 72 16.24 -5.11 -5.40
CA TYR A 72 17.06 -4.52 -6.46
C TYR A 72 18.56 -4.63 -6.17
N VAL A 73 18.95 -4.56 -4.90
CA VAL A 73 20.35 -4.65 -4.45
C VAL A 73 20.79 -6.10 -4.26
N PHE A 74 19.90 -6.95 -3.72
CA PHE A 74 20.14 -8.35 -3.42
C PHE A 74 19.31 -9.25 -4.34
N LYS A 75 19.97 -10.00 -5.22
CA LYS A 75 19.29 -10.95 -6.10
C LYS A 75 18.47 -11.96 -5.28
N PRO A 76 17.18 -12.14 -5.58
CA PRO A 76 16.34 -13.05 -4.82
C PRO A 76 16.82 -14.51 -4.97
N PRO A 77 16.77 -15.31 -3.89
CA PRO A 77 17.15 -16.72 -3.95
C PRO A 77 16.16 -17.48 -4.84
N THR A 78 16.68 -18.30 -5.76
CA THR A 78 15.87 -19.02 -6.77
C THR A 78 15.56 -20.47 -6.41
N ALA A 79 16.21 -21.04 -5.38
CA ALA A 79 15.98 -22.42 -4.94
C ALA A 79 16.32 -22.64 -3.46
N GLY A 80 15.82 -23.76 -2.92
CA GLY A 80 16.15 -24.23 -1.57
C GLY A 80 15.33 -23.59 -0.45
N ILE A 81 15.79 -23.78 0.79
CA ILE A 81 15.13 -23.28 2.02
C ILE A 81 15.04 -21.75 2.00
N ALA A 82 16.07 -21.07 1.46
CA ALA A 82 16.07 -19.61 1.31
C ALA A 82 14.93 -19.10 0.43
N PHE A 83 14.58 -19.82 -0.66
CA PHE A 83 13.44 -19.47 -1.51
C PHE A 83 12.11 -19.65 -0.77
N GLN A 84 11.96 -20.71 0.03
CA GLN A 84 10.75 -20.92 0.83
C GLN A 84 10.56 -19.83 1.89
N MET A 85 11.64 -19.40 2.56
CA MET A 85 11.61 -18.28 3.50
C MET A 85 11.30 -16.95 2.81
N TYR A 86 11.85 -16.72 1.62
CA TYR A 86 11.55 -15.53 0.82
C TYR A 86 10.08 -15.49 0.39
N ALA A 87 9.54 -16.61 -0.10
CA ALA A 87 8.14 -16.72 -0.50
C ALA A 87 7.17 -16.55 0.68
N SER A 88 7.50 -17.08 1.87
CA SER A 88 6.67 -16.91 3.07
C SER A 88 6.71 -15.47 3.59
N ALA A 89 7.86 -14.80 3.53
CA ALA A 89 7.97 -13.38 3.87
C ALA A 89 7.11 -12.49 2.96
N TYR A 90 7.16 -12.71 1.64
CA TYR A 90 6.31 -11.97 0.70
C TYR A 90 4.81 -12.20 0.95
N SER A 91 4.44 -13.44 1.27
CA SER A 91 3.06 -13.78 1.63
C SER A 91 2.61 -13.10 2.93
N ALA A 92 3.48 -13.01 3.94
CA ALA A 92 3.21 -12.30 5.18
C ALA A 92 3.04 -10.79 4.95
N ILE A 93 3.88 -10.18 4.11
CA ILE A 93 3.74 -8.77 3.70
C ILE A 93 2.37 -8.56 3.06
N TRP A 94 1.95 -9.44 2.15
CA TRP A 94 0.63 -9.33 1.52
C TRP A 94 -0.52 -9.39 2.54
N ILE A 95 -0.46 -10.29 3.52
CA ILE A 95 -1.48 -10.39 4.58
C ILE A 95 -1.50 -9.13 5.44
N VAL A 96 -0.35 -8.58 5.81
CA VAL A 96 -0.26 -7.35 6.62
C VAL A 96 -0.85 -6.16 5.86
N VAL A 97 -0.56 -6.04 4.56
CA VAL A 97 -1.14 -5.00 3.70
C VAL A 97 -2.64 -5.18 3.54
N LEU A 98 -3.11 -6.40 3.34
CA LEU A 98 -4.54 -6.66 3.25
C LEU A 98 -5.25 -6.30 4.56
N ALA A 99 -4.66 -6.66 5.70
CA ALA A 99 -5.18 -6.36 7.02
C ALA A 99 -5.21 -4.86 7.31
N SER A 100 -4.17 -4.11 6.94
CA SER A 100 -4.14 -2.65 7.11
C SER A 100 -5.19 -1.95 6.24
N VAL A 101 -5.35 -2.37 4.98
CA VAL A 101 -6.37 -1.84 4.08
C VAL A 101 -7.77 -2.16 4.59
N ALA A 102 -8.01 -3.40 5.03
CA ALA A 102 -9.29 -3.81 5.63
C ALA A 102 -9.61 -3.02 6.91
N TYR A 103 -8.61 -2.79 7.76
CA TYR A 103 -8.74 -1.98 8.97
C TYR A 103 -9.08 -0.53 8.65
N CYS A 104 -8.39 0.08 7.68
CA CYS A 104 -8.71 1.43 7.21
C CYS A 104 -10.14 1.53 6.69
N MET A 105 -10.57 0.58 5.83
CA MET A 105 -11.94 0.55 5.31
C MET A 105 -12.98 0.39 6.42
N ALA A 106 -12.76 -0.52 7.36
CA ALA A 106 -13.66 -0.74 8.50
C ALA A 106 -13.79 0.50 9.38
N MET A 107 -12.68 1.16 9.71
CA MET A 107 -12.70 2.38 10.51
C MET A 107 -13.35 3.55 9.77
N CYS A 108 -13.09 3.73 8.47
CA CYS A 108 -13.79 4.70 7.64
C CYS A 108 -15.31 4.44 7.62
N PHE A 109 -15.74 3.19 7.53
CA PHE A 109 -17.15 2.83 7.55
C PHE A 109 -17.81 3.10 8.91
N MET A 110 -17.06 2.94 10.01
CA MET A 110 -17.50 3.26 11.37
C MET A 110 -17.44 4.76 11.70
N GLY A 111 -17.03 5.62 10.75
CA GLY A 111 -16.92 7.06 10.96
C GLY A 111 -15.74 7.50 11.84
N ASN A 112 -14.84 6.56 12.18
CA ASN A 112 -13.65 6.83 13.00
C ASN A 112 -12.42 7.00 12.11
N THR A 113 -11.47 7.84 12.55
CA THR A 113 -10.17 7.94 11.89
C THR A 113 -9.38 6.65 12.11
N PRO A 114 -9.04 5.88 11.07
CA PRO A 114 -8.20 4.71 11.22
C PRO A 114 -6.86 5.14 11.78
N ARG A 115 -6.38 4.55 12.87
CA ARG A 115 -5.06 4.84 13.44
C ARG A 115 -4.23 3.57 13.37
N LEU A 116 -3.47 3.41 12.30
CA LEU A 116 -2.50 2.31 12.19
C LEU A 116 -1.36 2.53 13.19
N PRO A 117 -1.00 1.54 14.03
CA PRO A 117 0.13 1.65 14.95
C PRO A 117 1.42 1.98 14.18
N PHE A 118 2.27 2.84 14.74
CA PHE A 118 3.46 3.50 14.12
C PHE A 118 3.15 4.54 13.03
N LEU A 119 2.17 4.31 12.16
CA LEU A 119 1.83 5.21 11.04
C LEU A 119 1.05 6.44 11.49
N SER A 120 0.20 6.30 12.51
CA SER A 120 -0.62 7.40 13.05
C SER A 120 0.20 8.47 13.77
N GLU A 121 1.27 8.08 14.49
CA GLU A 121 2.13 9.06 15.18
C GLU A 121 3.00 9.86 14.20
N ALA A 122 3.52 9.22 13.14
CA ALA A 122 4.25 9.90 12.08
C ALA A 122 3.36 10.88 11.28
N SER A 123 2.09 10.49 11.05
CA SER A 123 1.11 11.35 10.37
C SER A 123 0.67 12.54 11.23
N ASP A 124 0.46 12.34 12.53
CA ASP A 124 0.09 13.42 13.47
C ASP A 124 1.22 14.46 13.60
N HIS A 125 2.49 14.06 13.49
CA HIS A 125 3.63 14.99 13.49
C HIS A 125 3.75 15.85 12.21
N GLN A 126 3.16 15.40 11.09
CA GLN A 126 3.24 16.10 9.79
C GLN A 126 2.01 16.97 9.48
N LEU A 127 0.92 16.82 10.23
CA LEU A 127 -0.28 17.63 10.10
C LEU A 127 -0.21 18.84 11.04
N PRO A 128 -0.08 20.08 10.52
CA PRO A 128 -0.35 21.27 11.33
C PRO A 128 -1.82 21.35 11.75
#